data_AF-A0A6P0SLE6-F1
#
_entry.id   AF-A0A6P0SLE6-F1
#
_cell.length_a   1.000
_cell.length_b   1.000
_cell.length_c   1.000
_cell.angle_alpha   90.00
_cell.angle_beta   90.00
_cell.angle_gamma   90.00
#
_symmetry.space_group_name_H-M   'P 1'
#
loop_
_entity.id
_entity.type
_entity.pdbx_description
1 polymer ?
#
loop_
_entity_poly.entity_id
_entity_poly.type
_entity_poly.pdbx_seq_one_letter_code
_entity_poly.pdbx_strand_id
1 'polypeptide(L)' 'MLQTCPETEELLSQRGIEYYIGHTKLAVDLFNSLMKQGKKVGGIFHSTC' A
#
# COMPACT_ATOMS: atom_id res chain seq x y z
N MET A 1 9.15 11.38 9.35
CA MET A 1 8.85 10.10 8.66
C MET A 1 7.38 9.83 8.85
N LEU A 2 6.64 9.64 7.76
CA LEU A 2 5.25 9.22 7.84
C LEU A 2 5.19 7.77 8.33
N GLN A 3 4.38 7.52 9.35
CA GLN A 3 4.14 6.18 9.89
C GLN A 3 2.66 5.85 9.74
N THR A 4 2.35 4.57 9.55
CA THR A 4 0.97 4.09 9.52
C THR A 4 0.57 3.70 10.95
N CYS A 5 -0.65 4.03 11.36
CA CYS A 5 -1.14 3.66 12.68
C CYS A 5 -1.35 2.13 12.76
N PRO A 6 -0.95 1.47 13.86
CA PRO A 6 -1.09 0.02 14.02
C PRO A 6 -2.52 -0.50 13.80
N GLU A 7 -3.53 0.28 14.16
CA GLU A 7 -4.95 -0.06 13.98
C GLU A 7 -5.33 -0.22 12.50
N THR A 8 -4.62 0.47 11.61
CA THR A 8 -4.82 0.33 10.15
C THR A 8 -4.27 -1.01 9.66
N GLU A 9 -3.10 -1.41 10.13
CA GLU A 9 -2.49 -2.70 9.80
C GLU A 9 -3.32 -3.86 10.34
N GLU A 10 -3.81 -3.74 11.57
CA GLU A 10 -4.70 -4.72 12.18
C GLU A 10 -6.01 -4.86 11.38
N LEU A 11 -6.62 -3.74 10.98
CA LEU A 11 -7.83 -3.74 10.16
C LEU A 11 -7.62 -4.44 8.80
N LEU A 12 -6.48 -4.18 8.13
CA LEU A 12 -6.14 -4.80 6.86
C LEU A 12 -5.94 -6.32 7.03
N SER A 13 -5.21 -6.71 8.08
CA SER A 13 -4.96 -8.11 8.44
C SER A 13 -6.26 -8.87 8.75
N GLN A 14 -7.13 -8.30 9.61
CA GLN A 14 -8.43 -8.89 9.96
C GLN A 14 -9.36 -9.08 8.74
N ARG A 15 -9.23 -8.23 7.72
CA ARG A 15 -10.00 -8.32 6.48
C ARG A 15 -9.34 -9.21 5.42
N GLY A 16 -8.17 -9.79 5.70
CA GLY A 16 -7.41 -10.61 4.75
C GLY A 16 -6.93 -9.82 3.54
N ILE A 17 -6.70 -8.52 3.70
CA ILE A 17 -6.23 -7.64 2.62
C ILE A 17 -4.70 -7.66 2.63
N GLU A 18 -4.10 -8.16 1.56
CA GLU A 18 -2.65 -8.07 1.33
C GLU A 18 -2.24 -6.60 1.18
N TYR A 19 -1.22 -6.18 1.93
CA TYR A 19 -0.78 -4.79 1.97
C TYR A 19 0.74 -4.64 1.92
N TYR A 20 1.19 -3.48 1.45
CA TYR A 20 2.59 -3.06 1.43
C TYR A 20 2.70 -1.62 1.94
N ILE A 21 3.50 -1.40 2.98
CA ILE A 21 3.82 -0.09 3.53
C ILE A 21 5.31 0.15 3.35
N GLY A 22 5.68 1.23 2.66
CA GLY A 22 7.07 1.53 2.36
C GLY A 22 7.25 2.84 1.62
N HIS A 23 8.47 3.06 1.13
CA HIS A 23 8.83 4.28 0.42
C HIS A 23 7.95 4.48 -0.83
N THR A 24 7.45 5.69 -1.07
CA THR A 24 6.47 6.00 -2.12
C THR A 24 6.87 5.47 -3.49
N LYS A 25 8.16 5.61 -3.87
CA LYS A 25 8.68 5.10 -5.14
C LYS A 25 8.43 3.59 -5.30
N LEU A 26 8.77 2.80 -4.30
CA LEU A 26 8.59 1.34 -4.33
C LEU A 26 7.11 0.95 -4.32
N ALA A 27 6.29 1.68 -3.56
CA ALA A 27 4.85 1.46 -3.54
C ALA A 27 4.20 1.72 -4.91
N VAL A 28 4.62 2.78 -5.61
CA VAL A 28 4.15 3.11 -6.97
C VAL A 28 4.60 2.05 -7.98
N ASP A 29 5.86 1.61 -7.91
CA ASP A 29 6.38 0.57 -8.81
C ASP A 29 5.60 -0.75 -8.65
N LEU A 30 5.34 -1.16 -7.40
CA LEU A 30 4.52 -2.34 -7.09
C LEU A 30 3.08 -2.18 -7.59
N PHE A 31 2.44 -1.05 -7.28
CA PHE A 31 1.07 -0.75 -7.70
C PHE A 31 0.93 -0.85 -9.23
N ASN A 32 1.83 -0.21 -9.98
CA ASN A 32 1.82 -0.25 -11.43
C ASN A 32 2.02 -1.67 -11.98
N SER A 33 2.88 -2.47 -11.35
CA SER A 33 3.08 -3.88 -11.71
C SER A 33 1.80 -4.70 -11.50
N LEU A 34 1.13 -4.54 -10.35
CA LEU A 34 -0.11 -5.25 -10.03
C LEU A 34 -1.26 -4.84 -10.97
N MET A 35 -1.36 -3.55 -11.30
CA MET A 35 -2.34 -3.07 -12.29
C MET A 35 -2.09 -3.67 -13.68
N LYS A 36 -0.83 -3.72 -14.14
CA LYS A 36 -0.48 -4.32 -15.44
C LYS A 36 -0.81 -5.81 -15.50
N GLN A 37 -0.80 -6.50 -14.37
CA GLN A 37 -1.23 -7.90 -14.23
C GLN A 37 -2.76 -8.06 -14.16
N GLY A 38 -3.53 -6.97 -14.20
CA GLY A 38 -5.00 -6.99 -14.10
C GLY A 38 -5.53 -7.27 -12.69
N LYS A 39 -4.70 -7.15 -11.65
CA LYS A 39 -5.14 -7.35 -10.26
C LYS A 39 -5.98 -6.16 -9.78
N LYS A 40 -6.95 -6.45 -8.92
CA LYS A 40 -7.67 -5.40 -8.17
C LYS A 40 -6.73 -4.86 -7.09
N VAL A 41 -6.23 -3.65 -7.30
CA VAL A 41 -5.25 -3.01 -6.42
C VAL A 41 -5.68 -1.58 -6.10
N GLY A 42 -5.46 -1.15 -4.85
CA GLY A 42 -5.62 0.22 -4.38
C GLY A 42 -4.30 0.73 -3.80
N GLY A 43 -4.12 2.06 -3.78
CA GLY A 43 -2.90 2.67 -3.24
C GLY A 43 -3.16 4.05 -2.66
N ILE A 44 -2.50 4.34 -1.53
CA ILE A 44 -2.43 5.66 -0.91
C ILE A 44 -0.97 6.09 -0.99
N PHE A 45 -0.72 7.27 -1.57
CA PHE A 45 0.64 7.76 -1.81
C PHE A 45 0.79 9.15 -1.21
N HIS A 46 1.78 9.32 -0.35
CA HIS A 46 2.22 10.62 0.12
C HIS A 46 3.43 11.06 -0.73
N SER A 47 3.27 12.13 -1.52
CA SER A 47 4.27 12.61 -2.49
C SER A 47 5.26 13.62 -1.91
N THR A 48 5.02 14.08 -0.69
CA THR A 48 5.86 15.02 0.06
C THR A 48 6.46 14.32 1.28
N CYS A 49 7.16 15.07 2.13
CA CYS A 49 7.65 14.60 3.43
C CYS A 49 7.19 15.55 4.53
#